data_AF-A0A941VLD4-F1
#
_entry.id   AF-A0A941VLD4-F1
#
_cell.length_a   1.000
_cell.length_b   1.000
_cell.length_c   1.000
_cell.angle_alpha   90.00
_cell.angle_beta   90.00
_cell.angle_gamma   90.00
#
_symmetry.space_group_name_H-M   'P 1'
#
loop_
_entity.id
_entity.type
_entity.pdbx_description
1 polymer ?
#
loop_
_entity_poly.entity_id
_entity_poly.type
_entity_poly.pdbx_seq_one_letter_code
_entity_poly.pdbx_strand_id
1 'polypeptide(L)'
;MRKSGVVMCGVVVSLVIMAFSASAVFAQDEVYAKGIRAYFKKDYAAAVKYLKEYVVKKPEAKAYYFLGYAQYELKRRTGSPTGRKDFWADTEAARYFREAYLIDPEFSLPTAGSGKKKK
;
A
#
# COMPACT_ATOMS: atom_id res chain seq x y z
N MET A 1 8.16 -21.68 -49.09
CA MET A 1 7.92 -21.86 -47.64
C MET A 1 8.81 -20.89 -46.87
N ARG A 2 8.25 -19.77 -46.37
CA ARG A 2 8.98 -18.77 -45.56
C ARG A 2 8.02 -18.24 -44.47
N LYS A 3 7.67 -19.08 -43.49
CA LYS A 3 6.82 -18.68 -42.33
C LYS A 3 7.61 -18.54 -41.02
N SER A 4 8.89 -18.90 -41.02
CA SER A 4 9.70 -19.01 -39.80
C SER A 4 10.13 -17.66 -39.19
N GLY A 5 10.25 -16.59 -40.00
CA GLY A 5 10.69 -15.27 -39.51
C GLY A 5 9.65 -14.54 -38.65
N VAL A 6 8.36 -14.68 -38.96
CA VAL A 6 7.27 -14.01 -38.23
C VAL A 6 7.04 -14.67 -36.86
N VAL A 7 7.20 -16.00 -36.79
CA VAL A 7 7.05 -16.76 -35.55
C VAL A 7 8.20 -16.46 -34.58
N MET A 8 9.42 -16.29 -35.10
CA MET A 8 10.61 -15.98 -34.29
C MET A 8 10.55 -14.56 -33.69
N CYS A 9 10.09 -13.56 -34.44
CA CYS A 9 9.82 -12.22 -33.89
C CYS A 9 8.70 -12.23 -32.84
N GLY A 10 7.64 -13.01 -33.02
CA GLY A 10 6.53 -13.10 -32.05
C GLY A 10 6.96 -13.68 -30.70
N VAL A 11 7.85 -14.68 -30.70
CA VAL A 11 8.40 -15.27 -29.46
C VAL A 11 9.31 -14.30 -28.71
N VAL A 12 10.15 -13.55 -29.44
CA VAL A 12 11.05 -12.54 -28.84
C VAL A 12 10.24 -11.39 -28.22
N VAL A 13 9.16 -10.93 -28.87
CA VAL A 13 8.28 -9.88 -28.32
C VAL A 13 7.55 -10.37 -27.06
N SER A 14 7.07 -11.62 -27.02
CA SER A 14 6.46 -12.19 -25.80
C SER A 14 7.44 -12.28 -24.62
N LEU A 15 8.70 -12.65 -24.89
CA LEU A 15 9.75 -12.74 -23.87
C LEU A 15 10.10 -11.38 -23.26
N VAL A 16 10.09 -10.32 -24.07
CA VAL A 16 10.36 -8.94 -23.61
C VAL A 16 9.23 -8.40 -22.72
N ILE A 17 7.97 -8.73 -23.01
CA ILE A 17 6.81 -8.30 -22.20
C ILE A 17 6.82 -8.99 -20.82
N MET A 18 7.19 -10.28 -20.76
CA MET A 18 7.35 -10.99 -19.48
C MET A 18 8.47 -10.39 -18.61
N ALA A 19 9.61 -10.04 -19.21
CA ALA A 19 10.73 -9.45 -18.47
C ALA A 19 10.39 -8.07 -17.87
N PHE A 20 9.53 -7.29 -18.52
CA PHE A 20 9.13 -5.96 -18.04
C PHE A 20 8.15 -5.99 -16.85
N SER A 21 7.45 -7.12 -16.64
CA SER A 21 6.49 -7.27 -15.56
C SER A 21 7.16 -7.47 -14.19
N ALA A 22 8.37 -8.04 -14.18
CA ALA A 22 9.09 -8.37 -12.95
C ALA A 22 9.64 -7.11 -12.22
N SER A 23 10.08 -6.09 -12.93
CA SER A 23 10.65 -4.88 -12.34
C SER A 23 9.63 -4.02 -11.58
N ALA A 24 8.35 -4.08 -12.00
CA ALA A 24 7.28 -3.34 -11.33
C ALA A 24 7.00 -3.85 -9.90
N VAL A 25 7.18 -5.15 -9.65
CA VAL A 25 6.89 -5.76 -8.34
C VAL A 25 7.95 -5.36 -7.31
N PHE A 26 9.24 -5.36 -7.68
CA PHE A 26 10.31 -5.01 -6.74
C PHE A 26 10.27 -3.55 -6.28
N ALA A 27 9.87 -2.62 -7.15
CA ALA A 27 9.73 -1.21 -6.78
C ALA A 27 8.58 -0.97 -5.79
N GLN A 28 7.50 -1.77 -5.85
CA GLN A 28 6.35 -1.62 -4.95
C GLN A 28 6.69 -1.98 -3.50
N ASP A 29 7.45 -3.06 -3.30
CA ASP A 29 7.85 -3.50 -1.95
C ASP A 29 8.72 -2.45 -1.26
N GLU A 30 9.60 -1.79 -2.02
CA GLU A 30 10.43 -0.70 -1.53
C GLU A 30 9.60 0.53 -1.10
N VAL A 31 8.59 0.91 -1.89
CA VAL A 31 7.68 2.02 -1.57
C VAL A 31 6.90 1.72 -0.29
N TYR A 32 6.37 0.51 -0.14
CA TYR A 32 5.70 0.09 1.10
C TYR A 32 6.65 0.15 2.30
N ALA A 33 7.84 -0.44 2.18
CA ALA A 33 8.83 -0.45 3.25
C ALA A 33 9.22 0.98 3.67
N LYS A 34 9.38 1.91 2.72
CA LYS A 34 9.60 3.34 3.01
C LYS A 34 8.43 3.95 3.78
N GLY A 35 7.19 3.68 3.36
CA GLY A 35 5.99 4.16 4.04
C GLY A 35 5.86 3.65 5.47
N ILE A 36 6.08 2.36 5.68
CA ILE A 36 6.06 1.75 7.02
C ILE A 36 7.20 2.28 7.90
N ARG A 37 8.40 2.46 7.35
CA ARG A 37 9.52 3.04 8.11
C ARG A 37 9.23 4.47 8.52
N ALA A 38 8.64 5.28 7.65
CA ALA A 38 8.21 6.64 7.96
C ALA A 38 7.12 6.66 9.05
N TYR A 39 6.15 5.75 8.94
CA TYR A 39 5.09 5.55 9.94
C TYR A 39 5.69 5.28 11.34
N PHE A 40 6.61 4.32 11.44
CA PHE A 40 7.26 4.00 12.72
C PHE A 40 8.14 5.13 13.26
N LYS A 41 8.72 5.94 12.38
CA LYS A 41 9.43 7.19 12.75
C LYS A 41 8.48 8.32 13.16
N LYS A 42 7.17 8.11 13.11
CA LYS A 42 6.13 9.12 13.34
C LYS A 42 6.20 10.29 12.35
N ASP A 43 6.88 10.10 11.23
CA ASP A 43 6.85 11.00 10.08
C ASP A 43 5.64 10.64 9.23
N TYR A 44 4.48 11.04 9.72
CA TYR A 44 3.21 10.67 9.11
C TYR A 44 3.01 11.33 7.74
N ALA A 45 3.67 12.46 7.47
CA ALA A 45 3.60 13.13 6.16
C ALA A 45 4.27 12.27 5.08
N ALA A 46 5.49 11.81 5.35
CA ALA A 46 6.17 10.88 4.46
C ALA A 46 5.44 9.53 4.39
N ALA A 47 4.93 9.02 5.50
CA ALA A 47 4.16 7.78 5.53
C ALA A 47 2.94 7.84 4.61
N VAL A 48 2.14 8.91 4.69
CA VAL A 48 0.98 9.12 3.81
C VAL A 48 1.40 9.16 2.35
N LYS A 49 2.49 9.86 2.02
CA LYS A 49 2.98 9.96 0.64
C LYS A 49 3.29 8.58 0.05
N TYR A 50 4.13 7.80 0.74
CA TYR A 50 4.56 6.49 0.24
C TYR A 50 3.42 5.46 0.25
N LEU A 51 2.62 5.42 1.32
CA LEU A 51 1.51 4.47 1.42
C LEU A 51 0.39 4.78 0.42
N LYS A 52 0.13 6.05 0.11
CA LYS A 52 -0.85 6.44 -0.93
C LYS A 52 -0.39 6.01 -2.32
N GLU A 53 0.90 6.10 -2.62
CA GLU A 53 1.45 5.56 -3.87
C GLU A 53 1.33 4.04 -3.93
N TYR A 54 1.58 3.36 -2.80
CA TYR A 54 1.50 1.90 -2.72
C TYR A 54 0.08 1.37 -2.97
N VAL A 55 -0.92 1.90 -2.26
CA VAL A 55 -2.31 1.38 -2.34
C VAL A 55 -2.95 1.54 -3.72
N VAL A 56 -2.49 2.51 -4.53
CA VAL A 56 -2.93 2.68 -5.93
C VAL A 56 -2.51 1.49 -6.78
N LYS A 57 -1.33 0.92 -6.50
CA LYS A 57 -0.77 -0.20 -7.27
C LYS A 57 -1.15 -1.56 -6.68
N LYS A 58 -1.17 -1.64 -5.34
CA LYS A 58 -1.50 -2.86 -4.60
C LYS A 58 -2.46 -2.52 -3.45
N PRO A 59 -3.77 -2.63 -3.68
CA PRO A 59 -4.76 -2.39 -2.63
C PRO A 59 -4.68 -3.52 -1.60
N GLU A 60 -4.11 -3.24 -0.43
CA GLU A 60 -4.01 -4.19 0.67
C GLU A 60 -4.61 -3.59 1.94
N ALA A 61 -5.39 -4.41 2.68
CA ALA A 61 -6.06 -3.98 3.90
C ALA A 61 -5.09 -3.32 4.89
N LYS A 62 -3.91 -3.93 5.06
CA LYS A 62 -2.85 -3.45 5.96
C LYS A 62 -2.31 -2.08 5.56
N ALA A 63 -2.06 -1.86 4.27
CA ALA A 63 -1.55 -0.60 3.77
C ALA A 63 -2.60 0.52 3.91
N TYR A 64 -3.86 0.23 3.61
CA TYR A 64 -4.98 1.14 3.84
C TYR A 64 -5.15 1.51 5.31
N TYR A 65 -5.01 0.53 6.22
CA TYR A 65 -5.05 0.79 7.65
C TYR A 65 -3.94 1.76 8.09
N PHE A 66 -2.69 1.49 7.71
CA PHE A 66 -1.56 2.37 8.06
C PHE A 66 -1.70 3.76 7.44
N LEU A 67 -2.21 3.85 6.22
CA LEU A 67 -2.50 5.11 5.54
C LEU A 67 -3.57 5.92 6.29
N GLY A 68 -4.67 5.26 6.69
CA GLY A 68 -5.74 5.86 7.49
C GLY A 68 -5.22 6.37 8.82
N TYR A 69 -4.42 5.58 9.52
CA TYR A 69 -3.83 5.98 10.80
C TYR A 69 -2.84 7.15 10.65
N ALA A 70 -1.98 7.11 9.65
CA ALA A 70 -1.04 8.21 9.38
C ALA A 70 -1.78 9.53 9.07
N GLN A 71 -2.86 9.48 8.28
CA GLN A 71 -3.73 10.64 8.00
C GLN A 71 -4.40 11.17 9.27
N TYR A 72 -4.93 10.28 10.11
CA TYR A 72 -5.55 10.64 11.38
C TYR A 72 -4.56 11.40 12.28
N GLU A 73 -3.35 10.85 12.44
CA GLU A 73 -2.32 11.46 13.26
C GLU A 73 -1.82 12.80 12.71
N LEU A 74 -1.68 12.94 11.39
CA LEU A 74 -1.34 14.22 10.77
C LEU A 74 -2.34 15.30 11.14
N LYS A 75 -3.64 15.04 10.92
CA LYS A 75 -4.69 16.01 11.24
C LYS A 75 -4.76 16.34 12.73
N ARG A 76 -4.55 15.34 13.59
CA ARG A 76 -4.51 15.53 15.04
C ARG A 76 -3.36 16.44 15.46
N ARG A 77 -2.18 16.29 14.85
CA ARG A 77 -1.00 17.11 15.16
C ARG A 77 -1.06 18.53 14.62
N THR A 78 -1.71 18.74 13.48
CA THR A 78 -1.85 20.08 12.87
C THR A 78 -2.95 20.94 13.51
N GLY A 79 -3.53 20.50 14.64
CA GLY A 79 -4.53 21.26 15.38
C GLY A 79 -5.90 21.32 14.69
N SER A 80 -6.16 20.41 13.75
CA SER A 80 -7.47 20.34 13.11
C SER A 80 -8.51 19.97 14.18
N PRO A 81 -9.65 20.69 14.31
CA PRO A 81 -10.63 20.49 15.38
C PRO A 81 -11.42 19.20 15.13
N THR A 82 -10.79 18.04 15.32
CA THR A 82 -11.36 16.70 15.15
C THR A 82 -12.03 16.19 16.42
N GLY A 83 -12.49 17.09 17.29
CA GLY A 83 -13.15 16.76 18.56
C GLY A 83 -14.64 16.43 18.45
N ARG A 84 -15.27 16.59 17.28
CA ARG A 84 -16.65 16.15 17.05
C ARG A 84 -16.67 14.67 16.66
N LYS A 85 -17.31 13.85 17.50
CA LYS A 85 -17.54 12.41 17.30
C LYS A 85 -18.28 12.09 15.99
N ASP A 86 -18.89 13.09 15.39
CA ASP A 86 -19.69 13.02 14.17
C ASP A 86 -18.88 13.44 12.93
N PHE A 87 -17.69 14.03 13.12
CA PHE A 87 -16.88 14.58 12.03
C PHE A 87 -15.86 13.60 11.45
N TRP A 88 -15.52 12.52 12.16
CA TRP A 88 -14.50 11.58 11.68
C TRP A 88 -14.97 10.76 10.48
N ALA A 89 -16.28 10.51 10.34
CA ALA A 89 -16.85 9.64 9.32
C ALA A 89 -16.57 10.09 7.87
N ASP A 90 -16.42 11.40 7.64
CA ASP A 90 -16.18 12.00 6.32
C ASP A 90 -14.70 12.36 6.08
N THR A 91 -13.81 11.95 6.99
CA THR A 91 -12.38 12.19 6.81
C THR A 91 -11.74 11.20 5.84
N GLU A 92 -10.69 11.63 5.14
CA GLU A 92 -9.92 10.75 4.27
C GLU A 92 -9.37 9.52 5.04
N ALA A 93 -9.04 9.71 6.32
CA ALA A 93 -8.65 8.62 7.23
C ALA A 93 -9.75 7.58 7.40
N ALA A 94 -10.99 8.01 7.69
CA ALA A 94 -12.12 7.09 7.83
C ALA A 94 -12.42 6.34 6.55
N ARG A 95 -12.29 6.99 5.39
CA ARG A 95 -12.40 6.30 4.11
C ARG A 95 -11.36 5.19 3.98
N TYR A 96 -10.09 5.48 4.27
CA TYR A 96 -9.04 4.45 4.21
C TYR A 96 -9.25 3.30 5.22
N PHE A 97 -9.79 3.58 6.41
CA PHE A 97 -10.16 2.50 7.33
C PHE A 97 -11.29 1.64 6.78
N ARG A 98 -12.31 2.24 6.15
CA ARG A 98 -13.36 1.47 5.48
C ARG A 98 -12.79 0.60 4.36
N GLU A 99 -11.92 1.13 3.52
CA GLU A 99 -11.24 0.34 2.47
C GLU A 99 -10.49 -0.85 3.06
N ALA A 100 -9.82 -0.67 4.21
CA ALA A 100 -9.12 -1.77 4.87
C ALA A 100 -10.07 -2.91 5.26
N TYR A 101 -11.20 -2.60 5.91
CA TYR A 101 -12.19 -3.59 6.33
C TYR A 101 -13.10 -4.09 5.20
N LEU A 102 -13.16 -3.39 4.07
CA LEU A 102 -13.81 -3.88 2.85
C LEU A 102 -12.96 -4.96 2.17
N ILE A 103 -11.63 -4.80 2.17
CA ILE A 103 -10.71 -5.78 1.59
C ILE A 103 -10.61 -7.03 2.48
N ASP A 104 -10.50 -6.82 3.79
CA ASP A 104 -10.40 -7.89 4.77
C ASP A 104 -11.26 -7.55 6.00
N PRO A 105 -12.51 -8.06 6.07
CA PRO A 105 -13.41 -7.80 7.19
C PRO A 105 -12.89 -8.33 8.53
N GLU A 106 -12.05 -9.37 8.51
CA GLU A 106 -11.41 -9.95 9.69
C GLU A 106 -10.05 -9.31 9.98
N PHE A 107 -9.72 -8.21 9.28
CA PHE A 107 -8.44 -7.54 9.40
C PHE A 107 -8.18 -7.18 10.86
N SER A 108 -7.16 -7.84 11.41
CA SER A 108 -6.58 -7.51 12.68
C SER A 108 -5.13 -7.15 12.46
N LEU A 109 -4.66 -6.12 13.15
CA LEU A 109 -3.25 -5.77 13.09
C LEU A 109 -2.44 -6.98 13.58
N PRO A 110 -1.47 -7.48 12.80
CA PRO A 110 -0.49 -8.40 13.36
C PRO A 110 0.22 -7.61 14.44
N THR A 111 -0.07 -7.95 15.69
CA THR A 111 0.60 -7.38 16.86
C THR A 111 2.11 -7.53 16.61
N ALA A 112 2.90 -6.52 16.99
CA ALA A 112 4.36 -6.52 16.82
C ALA A 112 5.09 -7.63 17.62
N GLY A 113 4.40 -8.72 17.98
CA GLY A 113 4.87 -9.86 18.75
C GLY A 113 4.47 -11.25 18.21
N SER A 114 3.74 -11.40 17.10
CA SER A 114 3.39 -12.75 16.58
C SER A 114 4.45 -13.37 15.65
N GLY A 115 5.68 -12.83 15.67
CA GLY A 115 6.86 -13.41 15.03
C GLY A 115 7.72 -14.28 15.96
N LYS A 116 7.20 -14.80 17.09
CA LYS A 116 7.96 -15.75 17.91
C LYS A 116 7.86 -17.16 17.33
N LYS A 117 8.91 -17.50 16.56
CA LYS A 117 9.53 -18.82 16.35
C LYS A 117 8.58 -20.02 16.52
N LYS A 118 8.17 -20.63 15.41
CA LYS A 118 8.05 -22.10 15.39
C LYS A 118 9.47 -22.65 15.59
N LYS A 119 9.71 -23.21 16.77
CA LYS A 119 10.89 -24.01 17.08
C LYS A 119 10.59 -25.45 16.70
#